data_AF-A0A1H5VVP1-F1
#
_entry.id   AF-A0A1H5VVP1-F1
#
_cell.length_a   1.000
_cell.length_b   1.000
_cell.length_c   1.000
_cell.angle_alpha   90.00
_cell.angle_beta   90.00
_cell.angle_gamma   90.00
#
_symmetry.space_group_name_H-M   'P 1'
#
loop_
_entity.id
_entity.type
_entity.pdbx_description
1 polymer ?
#
loop_
_entity_poly.entity_id
_entity_poly.type
_entity_poly.pdbx_seq_one_letter_code
_entity_poly.pdbx_strand_id
1 'polypeptide(L)'
;MIYTGRKVYDPLTNTLERKKYMRDNRKFADNEIVYVNSTYNIAEKCKITKFVQKESRVNKPVYALHSLDNYGSFAATEDCIFKTKEDAIKSYKTSSNKLVEKYKNEIRTLEELIKFPLSHCIACGEEYTEEEAREAYKIRAKEITGILL
;
A
#
# COMPACT_ATOMS: atom_id res chain seq x y z
N MET A 1 9.57 -15.59 -15.69
CA MET A 1 8.74 -14.91 -16.70
C MET A 1 7.45 -15.71 -16.83
N ILE A 2 6.31 -15.09 -16.59
CA ILE A 2 5.01 -15.77 -16.64
C ILE A 2 4.31 -15.34 -17.92
N TYR A 3 3.93 -16.31 -18.75
CA TYR A 3 3.37 -16.12 -20.08
C TYR A 3 1.85 -16.19 -20.06
N THR A 4 1.17 -15.06 -19.99
CA THR A 4 -0.29 -15.02 -20.18
C THR A 4 -0.63 -14.64 -21.62
N GLY A 5 -0.56 -15.60 -22.53
CA GLY A 5 -1.02 -15.39 -23.91
C GLY A 5 -2.47 -15.80 -24.08
N ARG A 6 -3.36 -14.86 -24.44
CA ARG A 6 -4.61 -15.21 -25.13
C ARG A 6 -4.27 -15.55 -26.57
N LYS A 7 -4.76 -16.69 -27.06
CA LYS A 7 -4.64 -17.05 -28.47
C LYS A 7 -5.60 -16.17 -29.27
N VAL A 8 -5.12 -15.53 -30.33
CA VAL A 8 -5.96 -14.83 -31.30
C VAL A 8 -5.90 -15.64 -32.59
N TYR A 9 -7.06 -15.96 -33.16
CA TYR A 9 -7.15 -16.70 -34.41
C TYR A 9 -6.79 -15.78 -35.58
N ASP A 10 -5.81 -16.18 -36.39
CA ASP A 10 -5.49 -15.53 -37.65
C ASP A 10 -6.20 -16.30 -38.80
N PRO A 11 -7.24 -15.72 -39.41
CA PRO A 11 -8.01 -16.37 -40.48
C PRO A 11 -7.24 -16.48 -41.81
N LEU A 12 -6.13 -15.77 -42.00
CA LEU A 12 -5.34 -15.83 -43.25
C LEU A 12 -4.34 -16.99 -43.25
N THR A 13 -3.83 -17.33 -42.08
CA THR A 13 -2.84 -18.41 -41.91
C THR A 13 -3.45 -19.67 -41.28
N ASN A 14 -4.70 -19.59 -40.81
CA ASN A 14 -5.40 -20.64 -40.06
C ASN A 14 -4.61 -21.13 -38.84
N THR A 15 -3.86 -20.22 -38.20
CA THR A 15 -3.06 -20.51 -37.00
C THR A 15 -3.50 -19.66 -35.81
N LEU A 16 -3.36 -20.24 -34.61
CA LEU A 16 -3.57 -19.53 -33.35
C LEU A 16 -2.24 -18.87 -32.95
N GLU A 17 -2.03 -17.62 -33.35
CA GLU A 17 -0.85 -16.89 -32.93
C GLU A 17 -1.02 -16.32 -31.52
N ARG A 18 -0.02 -16.57 -30.66
CA ARG A 18 0.15 -15.87 -29.38
C ARG A 18 0.78 -14.52 -29.69
N LYS A 19 -0.02 -13.45 -29.83
CA LYS A 19 0.55 -12.09 -29.83
C LYS A 19 1.13 -11.79 -28.44
N LYS A 20 2.47 -11.74 -28.34
CA LYS A 20 3.22 -11.34 -27.14
C LYS A 20 3.05 -9.83 -26.92
N TYR A 21 2.08 -9.44 -26.12
CA TYR A 21 2.05 -8.09 -25.57
C TYR A 21 2.60 -8.14 -24.14
N MET A 22 3.90 -7.85 -23.99
CA MET A 22 4.46 -7.41 -22.71
C MET A 22 4.16 -5.91 -22.63
N ARG A 23 3.12 -5.49 -21.91
CA ARG A 23 3.07 -4.08 -21.48
C ARG A 23 4.04 -3.95 -20.32
N ASP A 24 5.26 -3.57 -20.62
CA ASP A 24 6.23 -3.17 -19.61
C ASP A 24 5.91 -1.74 -19.17
N ASN A 25 4.98 -1.63 -18.22
CA ASN A 25 4.57 -0.35 -17.64
C ASN A 25 5.33 -0.03 -16.34
N ARG A 26 6.40 -0.78 -16.04
CA ARG A 26 7.15 -0.65 -14.78
C ARG A 26 7.88 0.69 -14.78
N LYS A 27 7.70 1.46 -13.71
CA LYS A 27 8.37 2.76 -13.50
C LYS A 27 9.82 2.63 -13.02
N PHE A 28 10.20 1.46 -12.52
CA PHE A 28 11.49 1.18 -11.89
C PHE A 28 12.14 -0.07 -12.49
N ALA A 29 13.46 -0.14 -12.43
CA ALA A 29 14.24 -1.27 -12.93
C ALA A 29 14.49 -2.35 -11.85
N ASP A 30 14.72 -3.58 -12.29
CA ASP A 30 15.27 -4.61 -11.41
C ASP A 30 16.64 -4.14 -10.87
N ASN A 31 16.92 -4.42 -9.60
CA ASN A 31 18.12 -3.99 -8.88
C ASN A 31 18.24 -2.47 -8.61
N GLU A 32 17.23 -1.66 -8.95
CA GLU A 32 17.21 -0.23 -8.60
C GLU A 32 17.10 -0.06 -7.07
N ILE A 33 17.85 0.90 -6.54
CA ILE A 33 17.76 1.32 -5.13
C ILE A 33 16.62 2.30 -5.02
N VAL A 34 15.66 1.98 -4.15
CA VAL A 34 14.43 2.75 -3.96
C VAL A 34 14.13 2.90 -2.47
N TYR A 35 13.15 3.75 -2.17
CA TYR A 35 12.55 3.88 -0.85
C TYR A 35 11.15 3.29 -0.87
N VAL A 36 10.85 2.45 0.10
CA VAL A 36 9.51 1.90 0.30
C VAL A 36 8.93 2.47 1.58
N ASN A 37 7.64 2.79 1.55
CA ASN A 37 6.89 3.05 2.76
C ASN A 37 6.40 1.71 3.33
N SER A 38 7.07 1.19 4.36
CA SER A 38 6.72 -0.09 4.99
C SER A 38 5.62 0.07 6.05
N THR A 39 5.15 -1.05 6.59
CA THR A 39 4.07 -1.16 7.59
C THR A 39 4.28 -0.28 8.84
N TYR A 40 5.51 0.21 9.08
CA TYR A 40 5.89 0.99 10.25
C TYR A 40 6.09 2.49 9.98
N ASN A 41 5.63 3.01 8.85
CA ASN A 41 5.75 4.44 8.50
C ASN A 41 7.20 4.91 8.33
N ILE A 42 8.09 3.98 7.99
CA ILE A 42 9.50 4.22 7.77
C ILE A 42 9.75 4.20 6.27
N ALA A 43 10.35 5.28 5.76
CA ALA A 43 10.89 5.31 4.41
C ALA A 43 12.21 4.52 4.38
N GLU A 44 12.12 3.25 4.01
CA GLU A 44 13.25 2.31 4.06
C GLU A 44 13.92 2.18 2.70
N LYS A 45 15.23 2.38 2.69
CA LYS A 45 16.06 2.17 1.51
C LYS A 45 16.17 0.68 1.26
N CYS A 46 15.76 0.23 0.09
CA CYS A 46 15.84 -1.18 -0.29
C CYS A 46 16.18 -1.31 -1.77
N LYS A 47 16.43 -2.56 -2.17
CA LYS A 47 16.72 -2.92 -3.55
C LYS A 47 15.56 -3.72 -4.11
N ILE A 48 15.07 -3.33 -5.29
CA ILE A 48 14.08 -4.12 -6.02
C ILE A 48 14.75 -5.42 -6.46
N THR A 49 14.26 -6.55 -5.97
CA THR A 49 14.83 -7.86 -6.33
C THR A 49 14.13 -8.45 -7.53
N LYS A 50 12.81 -8.29 -7.64
CA LYS A 50 12.01 -8.80 -8.74
C LYS A 50 10.61 -8.20 -8.75
N PHE A 51 10.03 -8.05 -9.93
CA PHE A 51 8.60 -7.80 -10.07
C PHE A 51 7.79 -9.09 -10.24
N VAL A 52 6.67 -9.19 -9.52
CA VAL A 52 5.76 -10.34 -9.59
C VAL A 52 4.34 -9.88 -9.91
N GLN A 53 3.72 -10.55 -10.87
CA GLN A 53 2.28 -10.45 -11.15
C GLN A 53 1.62 -11.76 -10.73
N LYS A 54 0.66 -11.73 -9.80
CA LYS A 54 -0.08 -12.95 -9.40
C LYS A 54 -0.99 -13.39 -10.56
N GLU A 55 -0.79 -14.63 -11.02
CA GLU A 55 -1.42 -15.22 -12.21
C GLU A 55 -2.96 -15.28 -12.20
N SER A 56 -3.59 -15.25 -11.03
CA SER A 56 -4.99 -15.68 -10.90
C SER A 56 -6.07 -14.65 -11.24
N ARG A 57 -5.76 -13.39 -11.58
CA ARG A 57 -6.79 -12.38 -11.88
C ARG A 57 -6.36 -11.37 -12.96
N VAL A 58 -7.15 -11.25 -14.02
CA VAL A 58 -7.04 -10.23 -15.07
C VAL A 58 -7.12 -8.83 -14.43
N ASN A 59 -6.23 -7.90 -14.84
CA ASN A 59 -6.11 -6.52 -14.32
C ASN A 59 -5.69 -6.38 -12.84
N LYS A 60 -4.46 -6.79 -12.47
CA LYS A 60 -3.93 -6.52 -11.12
C LYS A 60 -2.52 -5.91 -11.09
N PRO A 61 -2.21 -5.15 -10.01
CA PRO A 61 -0.96 -4.40 -9.86
C PRO A 61 0.25 -5.31 -9.85
N VAL A 62 1.34 -4.80 -10.40
CA VAL A 62 2.67 -5.41 -10.30
C VAL A 62 3.20 -5.10 -8.90
N TYR A 63 3.72 -6.12 -8.22
CA TYR A 63 4.37 -5.97 -6.93
C TYR A 63 5.87 -5.99 -7.12
N ALA A 64 6.60 -5.05 -6.52
CA ALA A 64 8.03 -5.17 -6.37
C ALA A 64 8.33 -5.94 -5.09
N LEU A 65 9.07 -7.03 -5.22
CA LEU A 65 9.70 -7.67 -4.10
C LEU A 65 10.92 -6.85 -3.69
N HIS A 66 11.05 -6.61 -2.40
CA HIS A 66 12.22 -6.01 -1.80
C HIS A 66 12.62 -6.80 -0.55
N SER A 67 13.92 -6.90 -0.32
CA SER A 67 14.45 -7.44 0.92
C SER A 67 14.89 -6.27 1.78
N LEU A 68 14.51 -6.32 3.06
CA LEU A 68 15.18 -5.54 4.10
C LEU A 68 16.17 -6.48 4.76
N ASP A 69 17.39 -6.01 5.01
CA ASP A 69 18.50 -6.85 5.49
C ASP A 69 18.16 -7.60 6.80
N ASN A 70 17.20 -7.09 7.58
CA ASN A 70 16.87 -7.62 8.91
C ASN A 70 15.46 -8.24 9.06
N TYR A 71 14.60 -8.21 8.04
CA TYR A 71 13.16 -8.51 8.24
C TYR A 71 12.52 -9.46 7.20
N GLY A 72 13.31 -10.00 6.26
CA GLY A 72 12.81 -10.92 5.24
C GLY A 72 12.34 -10.24 3.95
N SER A 73 11.63 -10.99 3.10
CA SER A 73 11.15 -10.51 1.80
C SER A 73 9.75 -9.91 1.90
N PHE A 74 9.59 -8.67 1.47
CA PHE A 74 8.34 -7.94 1.44
C PHE A 74 7.91 -7.65 0.01
N ALA A 75 6.61 -7.40 -0.17
CA ALA A 75 6.02 -7.02 -1.45
C ALA A 75 5.31 -5.68 -1.30
N ALA A 76 5.70 -4.70 -2.11
CA ALA A 76 5.04 -3.40 -2.19
C ALA A 76 4.41 -3.20 -3.57
N THR A 77 3.26 -2.52 -3.63
CA THR A 77 2.72 -2.01 -4.89
C THR A 77 3.59 -0.88 -5.42
N GLU A 78 3.62 -0.68 -6.74
CA GLU A 78 4.43 0.38 -7.37
C GLU A 78 4.20 1.78 -6.79
N ASP A 79 2.97 2.10 -6.37
CA ASP A 79 2.63 3.41 -5.78
C ASP A 79 3.21 3.63 -4.38
N CYS A 80 3.80 2.59 -3.78
CA CYS A 80 4.47 2.64 -2.48
C CYS A 80 6.00 2.63 -2.61
N ILE A 81 6.51 2.77 -3.83
CA ILE A 81 7.95 2.75 -4.16
C ILE A 81 8.34 4.11 -4.73
N PHE A 82 9.46 4.66 -4.23
CA PHE A 82 9.88 6.02 -4.54
C PHE A 82 11.39 6.08 -4.83
N LYS A 83 11.80 7.01 -5.68
CA LYS A 83 13.23 7.24 -5.95
C LYS A 83 13.95 7.93 -4.80
N THR A 84 13.22 8.72 -4.02
CA THR A 84 13.77 9.53 -2.93
C THR A 84 13.07 9.22 -1.61
N LYS A 85 13.77 9.47 -0.50
CA LYS A 85 13.22 9.30 0.85
C LYS A 85 12.11 10.31 1.10
N GLU A 86 12.28 11.52 0.59
CA GLU A 86 11.39 12.65 0.74
C GLU A 86 10.03 12.38 0.09
N ASP A 87 10.02 11.82 -1.12
CA ASP A 87 8.78 11.44 -1.81
C ASP A 87 8.04 10.33 -1.06
N ALA A 88 8.76 9.35 -0.52
CA ALA A 88 8.17 8.29 0.30
C ALA A 88 7.50 8.85 1.56
N ILE A 89 8.21 9.73 2.30
CA ILE A 89 7.67 10.39 3.50
C ILE A 89 6.45 11.26 3.15
N LYS A 90 6.52 12.01 2.04
CA LYS A 90 5.41 12.87 1.60
C LYS A 90 4.18 12.04 1.23
N SER A 91 4.35 10.94 0.52
CA SER A 91 3.26 10.02 0.16
C SER A 91 2.62 9.41 1.40
N TYR A 92 3.45 8.96 2.35
CA TYR A 92 2.99 8.47 3.66
C TYR A 92 2.13 9.52 4.38
N LYS A 93 2.68 10.72 4.62
CA LYS A 93 1.95 11.81 5.31
C LYS A 93 0.63 12.14 4.63
N THR A 94 0.61 12.15 3.30
CA THR A 94 -0.62 12.42 2.54
C THR A 94 -1.67 11.33 2.75
N SER A 95 -1.25 10.07 2.78
CA SER A 95 -2.14 8.92 2.97
C SER A 95 -2.62 8.81 4.41
N SER A 96 -1.72 9.00 5.36
CA SER A 96 -1.99 9.03 6.80
C SER A 96 -3.00 10.12 7.15
N ASN A 97 -2.79 11.37 6.69
CA ASN A 97 -3.74 12.47 6.89
C ASN A 97 -5.13 12.15 6.31
N LYS A 98 -5.21 11.48 5.15
CA LYS A 98 -6.50 11.06 4.58
C LYS A 98 -7.21 10.02 5.45
N LEU A 99 -6.47 9.08 6.03
CA LEU A 99 -7.04 8.10 6.96
C LEU A 99 -7.50 8.76 8.26
N VAL A 100 -6.71 9.65 8.84
CA VAL A 100 -7.10 10.42 10.03
C VAL A 100 -8.41 11.19 9.76
N GLU A 101 -8.51 11.91 8.64
CA GLU A 101 -9.75 12.63 8.29
C GLU A 101 -10.93 11.67 8.02
N LYS A 102 -10.69 10.51 7.43
CA LYS A 102 -11.73 9.48 7.27
C LYS A 102 -12.25 9.03 8.63
N TYR A 103 -11.38 8.65 9.55
CA TYR A 103 -11.76 8.20 10.90
C TYR A 103 -12.42 9.31 11.71
N LYS A 104 -11.95 10.56 11.60
CA LYS A 104 -12.64 11.72 12.21
C LYS A 104 -14.09 11.85 11.74
N ASN A 105 -14.35 11.57 10.45
CA ASN A 105 -15.70 11.61 9.88
C ASN A 105 -16.60 10.46 10.37
N GLU A 106 -16.04 9.41 10.96
CA GLU A 106 -16.77 8.31 11.61
C GLU A 106 -17.14 8.64 13.06
N ILE A 107 -16.51 9.64 13.67
CA ILE A 107 -16.69 10.04 15.08
C ILE A 107 -17.35 11.43 15.14
N ARG A 108 -18.67 11.53 14.96
CA ARG A 108 -19.38 12.83 14.96
C ARG A 108 -20.02 13.14 16.30
N THR A 109 -20.39 12.12 17.05
CA THR A 109 -21.14 12.18 18.31
C THR A 109 -20.39 11.49 19.44
N LEU A 110 -20.82 11.75 20.69
CA LEU A 110 -20.27 11.06 21.87
C LEU A 110 -20.51 9.54 21.82
N GLU A 111 -21.66 9.11 21.31
CA GLU A 111 -21.98 7.68 21.19
C GLU A 111 -21.02 6.98 20.19
N GLU A 112 -20.75 7.61 19.05
CA GLU A 112 -19.78 7.11 18.07
C GLU A 112 -18.37 7.10 18.65
N LEU A 113 -17.99 8.12 19.42
CA LEU A 113 -16.71 8.15 20.13
C LEU A 113 -16.57 6.94 21.06
N ILE A 114 -17.59 6.63 21.87
CA ILE A 114 -17.56 5.49 22.80
C ILE A 114 -17.50 4.15 22.04
N LYS A 115 -18.17 4.05 20.88
CA LYS A 115 -18.22 2.81 20.06
C LYS A 115 -16.97 2.60 19.22
N PHE A 116 -16.25 3.66 18.85
CA PHE A 116 -15.12 3.61 17.93
C PHE A 116 -14.04 2.58 18.29
N PRO A 117 -13.58 2.46 19.56
CA PRO A 117 -12.57 1.48 19.96
C PRO A 117 -13.04 0.02 19.87
N LEU A 118 -14.35 -0.23 19.73
CA LEU A 118 -14.89 -1.58 19.55
C LEU A 118 -14.69 -2.09 18.11
N SER A 119 -14.49 -1.18 17.16
CA SER A 119 -14.30 -1.50 15.74
C SER A 119 -12.87 -1.25 15.24
N HIS A 120 -12.07 -0.47 15.99
CA HIS A 120 -10.71 -0.09 15.63
C HIS A 120 -9.73 -0.40 16.75
N CYS A 121 -8.59 -1.01 16.40
CA CYS A 121 -7.56 -1.30 17.39
C CYS A 121 -6.73 -0.04 17.69
N ILE A 122 -7.18 0.75 18.68
CA ILE A 122 -6.50 2.00 19.08
C ILE A 122 -5.69 1.88 20.38
N ALA A 123 -5.59 0.68 20.94
CA ALA A 123 -4.82 0.41 22.15
C ALA A 123 -3.32 0.58 21.90
N CYS A 124 -2.51 0.74 22.96
CA CYS A 124 -1.05 0.78 22.82
C CYS A 124 -0.50 -0.63 22.60
N GLY A 125 -0.43 -1.08 21.34
CA GLY A 125 0.30 -2.28 20.91
C GLY A 125 1.32 -1.97 19.80
N GLU A 126 2.34 -2.80 19.64
CA GLU A 126 3.40 -2.53 18.64
C GLU A 126 2.99 -2.94 17.21
N GLU A 127 2.18 -3.99 17.04
CA GLU A 127 1.94 -4.61 15.72
C GLU A 127 0.54 -4.41 15.14
N TYR A 128 -0.45 -4.07 15.97
CA TYR A 128 -1.86 -4.02 15.55
C TYR A 128 -2.53 -2.68 15.77
N THR A 129 -1.79 -1.69 16.26
CA THR A 129 -2.35 -0.36 16.50
C THR A 129 -2.62 0.33 15.18
N GLU A 130 -3.88 0.69 14.96
CA GLU A 130 -4.28 1.61 13.90
C GLU A 130 -3.94 3.04 14.35
N GLU A 131 -2.69 3.45 14.08
CA GLU A 131 -2.14 4.73 14.55
C GLU A 131 -2.99 5.94 14.10
N GLU A 132 -3.43 5.97 12.85
CA GLU A 132 -4.30 7.03 12.33
C GLU A 132 -5.70 7.03 12.97
N ALA A 133 -6.23 5.85 13.30
CA ALA A 133 -7.50 5.74 14.02
C ALA A 133 -7.36 6.26 15.46
N ARG A 134 -6.23 5.95 16.12
CA ARG A 134 -5.90 6.44 17.45
C ARG A 134 -5.73 7.97 17.47
N GLU A 135 -5.04 8.52 16.48
CA GLU A 135 -4.89 9.96 16.33
C GLU A 135 -6.25 10.65 16.13
N ALA A 136 -7.08 10.14 15.22
CA ALA A 136 -8.42 10.66 14.99
C ALA A 136 -9.30 10.60 16.25
N TYR A 137 -9.23 9.50 17.00
CA TYR A 137 -9.94 9.33 18.26
C TYR A 137 -9.55 10.39 19.29
N LYS A 138 -8.24 10.65 19.48
CA LYS A 138 -7.75 11.69 20.41
C LYS A 138 -8.22 13.09 20.03
N ILE A 139 -8.14 13.43 18.74
CA ILE A 139 -8.61 14.72 18.22
C ILE A 139 -10.10 14.89 18.51
N ARG A 140 -10.92 13.91 18.13
CA ARG A 140 -12.38 13.99 18.28
C ARG A 140 -12.84 13.90 19.73
N ALA A 141 -12.15 13.13 20.58
CA ALA A 141 -12.41 13.11 22.02
C ALA A 141 -12.26 14.51 22.63
N LYS A 142 -11.19 15.22 22.27
CA LYS A 142 -10.96 16.61 22.71
C LYS A 142 -12.03 17.55 22.18
N GLU A 143 -12.37 17.47 20.89
CA GLU A 143 -13.37 18.35 20.27
C GLU A 143 -14.79 18.13 20.83
N ILE A 144 -15.16 16.89 21.17
CA ILE A 144 -16.51 16.55 21.66
C ILE A 144 -16.65 16.75 23.17
N THR A 145 -15.64 16.37 23.95
CA THR A 145 -15.75 16.30 25.42
C THR A 145 -14.94 17.37 26.16
N GLY A 146 -13.99 18.02 25.47
CA GLY A 146 -13.01 18.92 26.08
C GLY A 146 -11.87 18.20 26.82
N ILE A 147 -11.86 16.87 26.85
CA ILE A 147 -10.85 16.05 27.55
C ILE A 147 -9.62 15.84 26.66
N LEU A 148 -8.41 15.92 27.25
CA LEU A 148 -7.15 15.59 26.60
C LEU A 148 -6.79 14.12 26.87
N LEU A 149 -6.45 13.35 25.82
CA LEU A 149 -6.11 11.91 25.86
C LEU A 149 -4.74 11.60 25.22
#